data_AF-A0A662BK37-F1
#
_entry.id   AF-A0A662BK37-F1
#
_cell.length_a   1.000
_cell.length_b   1.000
_cell.length_c   1.000
_cell.angle_alpha   90.00
_cell.angle_beta   90.00
_cell.angle_gamma   90.00
#
_symmetry.space_group_name_H-M   'P 1'
#
loop_
_entity.id
_entity.type
_entity.pdbx_description
1 polymer ?
#
loop_
_entity_poly.entity_id
_entity_poly.type
_entity_poly.pdbx_seq_one_letter_code
_entity_poly.pdbx_strand_id
1 'polypeptide(L)'
;MENPPLPTKIDYRKIVDALEFYQQLGYERLEVPWIVNEQAMAPTSPADASQYETWRGMLVASAEQSFIAMMQDGNLPPGRYVTCSPCFRDEELDEHHHYWFEKVELIDNRTDPSYQEMLGAAMGFFGRYTHIRPETVSQEGKGIDILINGVEVGSYGIREYQGMRWVYGTGCAEPRLSQALALTPRGYHLADIPRGNLGYQSKIEEELREFQDALVQENPVMALTELSDLIGAIEAYLQCNHPSITLENLLTMDKTTARAFKNGRRN
;
A
#
# COMPACT_ATOMS: atom_id res chain seq x y z
N MET A 1 -22.53 -19.70 -16.10
CA MET A 1 -21.35 -18.89 -15.80
C MET A 1 -21.79 -17.87 -14.78
N GLU A 2 -21.27 -17.94 -13.56
CA GLU A 2 -21.45 -16.84 -12.61
C GLU A 2 -20.85 -15.58 -13.22
N ASN A 3 -21.53 -14.45 -13.08
CA ASN A 3 -20.96 -13.19 -13.53
C ASN A 3 -19.67 -12.95 -12.74
N PRO A 4 -18.54 -12.68 -13.39
CA PRO A 4 -17.33 -12.32 -12.67
C PRO A 4 -17.63 -11.12 -11.76
N PRO A 5 -17.01 -11.05 -10.58
CA PRO A 5 -17.13 -9.88 -9.72
C PRO A 5 -16.82 -8.62 -10.55
N LEU A 6 -17.59 -7.55 -10.33
CA LEU A 6 -17.35 -6.27 -11.02
C LEU A 6 -15.86 -5.91 -10.83
N PRO A 7 -15.12 -5.62 -11.91
CA PRO A 7 -13.69 -5.33 -11.80
C PRO A 7 -13.48 -4.19 -10.82
N THR A 8 -12.53 -4.38 -9.91
CA THR A 8 -12.22 -3.34 -8.91
C THR A 8 -11.81 -2.08 -9.67
N LYS A 9 -12.41 -0.95 -9.30
CA LYS A 9 -12.23 0.32 -10.02
C LYS A 9 -10.76 0.76 -9.99
N ILE A 10 -10.17 0.96 -11.17
CA ILE A 10 -8.84 1.55 -11.34
C ILE A 10 -8.87 3.01 -10.85
N ASP A 11 -8.02 3.35 -9.89
CA ASP A 11 -7.82 4.74 -9.46
C ASP A 11 -6.71 5.42 -10.27
N TYR A 12 -7.08 5.96 -11.44
CA TYR A 12 -6.16 6.66 -12.34
C TYR A 12 -5.39 7.82 -11.69
N ARG A 13 -5.84 8.36 -10.55
CA ARG A 13 -5.08 9.39 -9.82
C ARG A 13 -3.78 8.83 -9.26
N LYS A 14 -3.77 7.57 -8.78
CA LYS A 14 -2.55 6.92 -8.28
C LYS A 14 -1.57 6.61 -9.40
N ILE A 15 -2.09 6.27 -10.57
CA ILE A 15 -1.30 6.10 -11.80
C ILE A 15 -0.60 7.41 -12.18
N VAL A 16 -1.34 8.53 -12.20
CA VAL A 16 -0.76 9.86 -12.50
C VAL A 16 0.27 10.27 -11.43
N ASP A 17 -0.04 10.12 -10.14
CA ASP A 17 0.90 10.45 -9.06
C ASP A 17 2.17 9.61 -9.12
N ALA A 18 2.09 8.32 -9.48
CA ALA A 18 3.27 7.49 -9.71
C ALA A 18 4.13 8.05 -10.85
N LEU A 19 3.53 8.34 -12.02
CA LEU A 19 4.27 8.91 -13.16
C LEU A 19 4.99 10.21 -12.75
N GLU A 20 4.27 11.13 -12.11
CA GLU A 20 4.84 12.41 -11.66
C GLU A 20 5.96 12.21 -10.65
N PHE A 21 5.78 11.31 -9.68
CA PHE A 21 6.78 11.00 -8.66
C PHE A 21 8.07 10.49 -9.28
N TYR A 22 8.01 9.48 -10.16
CA TYR A 22 9.23 8.93 -10.77
C TYR A 22 9.87 9.90 -11.76
N GLN A 23 9.08 10.71 -12.48
CA GLN A 23 9.63 11.78 -13.31
C GLN A 23 10.43 12.81 -12.49
N GLN A 24 9.96 13.18 -11.29
CA GLN A 24 10.69 14.07 -10.38
C GLN A 24 12.00 13.45 -9.86
N LEU A 25 12.09 12.12 -9.79
CA LEU A 25 13.33 11.40 -9.46
C LEU A 25 14.28 11.25 -10.67
N GLY A 26 13.91 11.82 -11.82
CA GLY A 26 14.71 11.83 -13.04
C GLY A 26 14.58 10.56 -13.88
N TYR A 27 13.42 9.89 -13.81
CA TYR A 27 13.01 8.93 -14.84
C TYR A 27 12.42 9.69 -16.03
N GLU A 28 12.82 9.30 -17.24
CA GLU A 28 12.22 9.83 -18.47
C GLU A 28 10.92 9.10 -18.76
N ARG A 29 9.83 9.85 -18.94
CA ARG A 29 8.56 9.25 -19.34
C ARG A 29 8.63 8.87 -20.82
N LEU A 30 8.28 7.62 -21.12
CA LEU A 30 8.28 7.10 -22.48
C LEU A 30 7.00 6.32 -22.76
N GLU A 31 6.45 6.47 -23.96
CA GLU A 31 5.32 5.65 -24.42
C GLU A 31 5.87 4.41 -25.12
N VAL A 32 5.37 3.23 -24.75
CA VAL A 32 5.92 1.94 -25.17
C VAL A 32 4.92 1.14 -26.02
N PRO A 33 5.36 0.23 -26.90
CA PRO A 33 4.44 -0.60 -27.68
C PRO A 33 3.65 -1.57 -26.79
N TRP A 34 2.33 -1.65 -26.96
CA TRP A 34 1.49 -2.62 -26.24
C TRP A 34 1.42 -3.99 -26.94
N ILE A 35 1.96 -4.08 -28.15
CA ILE A 35 2.06 -5.32 -28.93
C ILE A 35 3.53 -5.55 -29.25
N VAL A 36 4.05 -6.71 -28.87
CA VAL A 36 5.46 -7.08 -29.07
C VAL A 36 5.60 -8.47 -29.69
N ASN A 37 6.83 -8.80 -30.11
CA ASN A 37 7.17 -10.10 -30.65
C ASN A 37 7.47 -11.13 -29.53
N GLU A 38 7.61 -12.40 -29.90
CA GLU A 38 7.88 -13.50 -28.95
C GLU A 38 9.21 -13.35 -28.23
N GLN A 39 10.22 -12.80 -28.90
CA GLN A 39 11.55 -12.59 -28.32
C GLN A 39 11.54 -11.57 -27.18
N ALA A 40 10.63 -10.60 -27.22
CA ALA A 40 10.46 -9.62 -26.16
C ALA A 40 9.64 -10.15 -24.97
N MET A 41 8.74 -11.11 -25.21
CA MET A 41 7.95 -11.78 -24.17
C MET A 41 8.77 -12.81 -23.39
N ALA A 42 9.60 -13.59 -24.09
CA ALA A 42 10.32 -14.74 -23.57
C ALA A 42 11.09 -14.52 -22.25
N PRO A 43 11.73 -13.36 -21.99
CA PRO A 43 12.48 -13.18 -20.76
C PRO A 43 11.59 -13.13 -19.52
N THR A 44 10.35 -12.64 -19.63
CA THR A 44 9.51 -12.35 -18.46
C THR A 44 8.33 -13.31 -18.32
N SER A 45 7.93 -13.98 -19.40
CA SER A 45 6.81 -14.92 -19.40
C SER A 45 7.14 -16.22 -18.63
N PRO A 46 6.28 -16.65 -17.69
CA PRO A 46 6.31 -18.02 -17.16
C PRO A 46 6.13 -19.05 -18.27
N ALA A 47 6.69 -20.26 -18.08
CA ALA A 47 6.69 -21.31 -19.10
C ALA A 47 5.28 -21.84 -19.44
N ASP A 48 4.33 -21.69 -18.51
CA ASP A 48 2.94 -22.13 -18.57
C ASP A 48 1.95 -20.99 -18.81
N ALA A 49 2.41 -19.74 -18.91
CA ALA A 49 1.55 -18.59 -19.12
C ALA A 49 1.04 -18.52 -20.56
N SER A 50 -0.28 -18.49 -20.72
CA SER A 50 -0.92 -18.22 -22.01
C SER A 50 -0.82 -16.72 -22.35
N GLN A 51 -0.63 -16.42 -23.63
CA GLN A 51 -0.48 -15.04 -24.13
C GLN A 51 -1.66 -14.66 -25.01
N TYR A 52 -2.08 -13.41 -24.94
CA TYR A 52 -3.09 -12.88 -25.87
C TYR A 52 -2.44 -12.50 -27.19
N GLU A 53 -2.58 -13.38 -28.18
CA GLU A 53 -2.05 -13.17 -29.52
C GLU A 53 -2.99 -12.32 -30.40
N THR A 54 -2.38 -11.48 -31.23
CA THR A 54 -3.03 -10.72 -32.29
C THR A 54 -2.31 -11.00 -33.61
N TRP A 55 -2.92 -10.61 -34.73
CA TRP A 55 -2.27 -10.70 -36.04
C TRP A 55 -0.99 -9.85 -36.19
N ARG A 56 -0.71 -8.94 -35.24
CA ARG A 56 0.51 -8.10 -35.22
C ARG A 56 1.58 -8.55 -34.21
N GLY A 57 1.27 -9.53 -33.35
CA GLY A 57 2.12 -9.91 -32.22
C GLY A 57 1.29 -10.14 -30.96
N MET A 58 1.95 -10.24 -29.80
CA MET A 58 1.29 -10.49 -28.51
C MET A 58 1.05 -9.20 -27.74
N LEU A 59 -0.12 -9.11 -27.09
CA LEU A 59 -0.37 -8.09 -26.08
C LEU A 59 0.57 -8.30 -24.89
N VAL A 60 1.08 -7.21 -24.34
CA VAL A 60 2.00 -7.27 -23.21
C VAL A 60 1.28 -7.61 -21.90
N ALA A 61 1.88 -8.49 -21.11
CA ALA A 61 1.54 -8.78 -19.72
C ALA A 61 2.26 -7.84 -18.74
N SER A 62 3.23 -7.07 -19.25
CA SER A 62 4.01 -6.03 -18.57
C SER A 62 4.76 -5.18 -19.61
N ALA A 63 4.80 -3.86 -19.43
CA ALA A 63 5.66 -2.95 -20.18
C ALA A 63 7.16 -3.26 -20.08
N GLU A 64 7.61 -4.10 -19.14
CA GLU A 64 8.96 -4.66 -19.20
C GLU A 64 9.21 -5.33 -20.56
N GLN A 65 8.22 -6.04 -21.11
CA GLN A 65 8.28 -6.67 -22.43
C GLN A 65 8.38 -5.62 -23.53
N SER A 66 7.67 -4.50 -23.40
CA SER A 66 7.77 -3.38 -24.33
C SER A 66 9.14 -2.72 -24.31
N PHE A 67 9.73 -2.53 -23.12
CA PHE A 67 11.09 -2.02 -23.01
C PHE A 67 12.11 -2.99 -23.59
N ILE A 68 11.95 -4.30 -23.38
CA ILE A 68 12.79 -5.33 -24.00
C ILE A 68 12.73 -5.25 -25.51
N ALA A 69 11.52 -5.12 -26.10
CA ALA A 69 11.37 -4.96 -27.55
C ALA A 69 12.14 -3.72 -28.06
N MET A 70 12.01 -2.59 -27.35
CA MET A 70 12.73 -1.37 -27.72
C MET A 70 14.26 -1.50 -27.57
N MET A 71 14.74 -2.23 -26.56
CA MET A 71 16.17 -2.52 -26.42
C MET A 71 16.68 -3.42 -27.54
N GLN A 72 15.93 -4.48 -27.91
CA GLN A 72 16.24 -5.39 -29.01
C GLN A 72 16.32 -4.65 -30.36
N ASP A 73 15.42 -3.70 -30.57
CA ASP A 73 15.38 -2.88 -31.78
C ASP A 73 16.44 -1.76 -31.78
N GLY A 74 17.19 -1.57 -30.69
CA GLY A 74 18.16 -0.49 -30.54
C GLY A 74 17.54 0.90 -30.37
N ASN A 75 16.24 0.96 -30.04
CA ASN A 75 15.45 2.18 -29.91
C ASN A 75 15.34 2.70 -28.46
N LEU A 76 15.87 1.98 -27.47
CA LEU A 76 15.93 2.43 -26.08
C LEU A 76 17.40 2.73 -25.69
N PRO A 77 17.83 3.99 -25.64
CA PRO A 77 19.16 4.33 -25.16
C PRO A 77 19.34 4.01 -23.67
N PRO A 78 20.59 3.95 -23.16
CA PRO A 78 20.83 3.78 -21.73
C PRO A 78 20.27 4.95 -20.90
N GLY A 79 19.47 4.64 -19.89
CA GLY A 79 18.76 5.61 -19.08
C GLY A 79 17.84 4.96 -18.04
N ARG A 80 17.03 5.80 -17.39
CA ARG A 80 15.97 5.39 -16.47
C ARG A 80 14.65 5.84 -17.05
N TYR A 81 13.70 4.92 -17.22
CA TYR A 81 12.44 5.20 -17.89
C TYR A 81 11.24 4.78 -17.06
N VAL A 82 10.17 5.55 -17.19
CA VAL A 82 8.87 5.24 -16.59
C VAL A 82 7.80 5.26 -17.69
N THR A 83 6.89 4.30 -17.65
CA THR A 83 5.75 4.26 -18.57
C THR A 83 4.48 3.81 -17.85
N CYS A 84 3.34 4.06 -18.47
CA CYS A 84 2.04 3.57 -18.05
C CYS A 84 1.48 2.71 -19.17
N SER A 85 1.09 1.48 -18.86
CA SER A 85 0.55 0.57 -19.86
C SER A 85 -0.55 -0.33 -19.29
N PRO A 86 -1.54 -0.68 -20.12
CA PRO A 86 -2.40 -1.81 -19.83
C PRO A 86 -1.59 -3.10 -19.88
N CYS A 87 -1.79 -3.96 -18.89
CA CYS A 87 -1.23 -5.31 -18.83
C CYS A 87 -2.35 -6.32 -19.08
N PHE A 88 -2.11 -7.32 -19.92
CA PHE A 88 -3.08 -8.37 -20.24
C PHE A 88 -2.53 -9.73 -19.83
N ARG A 89 -3.28 -10.47 -19.01
CA ARG A 89 -2.83 -11.77 -18.48
C ARG A 89 -3.95 -12.78 -18.53
N ASP A 90 -3.65 -13.98 -19.00
CA ASP A 90 -4.58 -15.11 -18.98
C ASP A 90 -4.33 -15.96 -17.73
N GLU A 91 -4.66 -15.37 -16.57
CA GLU A 91 -4.51 -15.98 -15.24
C GLU A 91 -5.89 -16.33 -14.66
N GLU A 92 -5.93 -17.20 -13.65
CA GLU A 92 -7.17 -17.47 -12.91
C GLU A 92 -7.65 -16.18 -12.22
N LEU A 93 -8.92 -15.83 -12.41
CA LEU A 93 -9.50 -14.65 -11.77
C LEU A 93 -9.68 -14.89 -10.27
N ASP A 94 -9.13 -13.99 -9.47
CA ASP A 94 -9.39 -13.91 -8.04
C ASP A 94 -9.53 -12.46 -7.57
N GLU A 95 -9.44 -12.20 -6.27
CA GLU A 95 -9.54 -10.84 -5.72
C GLU A 95 -8.49 -9.89 -6.31
N HIS A 96 -7.27 -10.37 -6.54
CA HIS A 96 -6.09 -9.59 -6.94
C HIS A 96 -5.64 -9.84 -8.39
N HIS A 97 -6.10 -10.90 -9.04
CA HIS A 97 -5.78 -11.27 -10.41
C HIS A 97 -6.94 -10.97 -11.35
N HIS A 98 -6.67 -10.11 -12.35
CA HIS A 98 -7.63 -9.65 -13.35
C HIS A 98 -7.03 -9.86 -14.73
N TYR A 99 -7.86 -10.16 -15.73
CA TYR A 99 -7.40 -10.34 -17.11
C TYR A 99 -6.70 -9.10 -17.69
N TRP A 100 -7.05 -7.92 -17.20
CA TRP A 100 -6.39 -6.67 -17.54
C TRP A 100 -6.40 -5.68 -16.39
N PHE A 101 -5.35 -4.89 -16.31
CA PHE A 101 -5.17 -3.84 -15.30
C PHE A 101 -4.17 -2.78 -15.77
N GLU A 102 -4.08 -1.65 -15.07
CA GLU A 102 -3.16 -0.56 -15.45
C GLU A 102 -1.92 -0.59 -14.56
N LYS A 103 -0.75 -0.46 -15.18
CA LYS A 103 0.52 -0.50 -14.46
C LYS A 103 1.45 0.62 -14.91
N VAL A 104 1.99 1.35 -13.94
CA VAL A 104 3.18 2.18 -14.10
C VAL A 104 4.39 1.30 -13.87
N GLU A 105 5.32 1.28 -14.82
CA GLU A 105 6.50 0.41 -14.80
C GLU A 105 7.78 1.18 -15.02
N LEU A 106 8.84 0.70 -14.37
CA LEU A 106 10.15 1.33 -14.29
C LEU A 106 11.19 0.41 -14.90
N ILE A 107 12.10 0.99 -15.66
CA ILE A 107 13.31 0.31 -16.13
C ILE A 107 14.53 1.19 -15.94
N ASP A 108 15.66 0.58 -15.60
CA ASP A 108 16.98 1.19 -15.63
C ASP A 108 17.96 0.27 -16.38
N ASN A 109 18.34 0.70 -17.59
CA ASN A 109 19.26 -0.01 -18.48
C ASN A 109 20.63 0.69 -18.59
N ARG A 110 21.00 1.50 -17.58
CA ARG A 110 22.36 2.05 -17.47
C ARG A 110 23.39 0.92 -17.29
N THR A 111 24.68 1.23 -17.48
CA THR A 111 25.77 0.24 -17.44
C THR A 111 25.90 -0.50 -16.10
N ASP A 112 25.63 0.18 -14.98
CA ASP A 112 25.70 -0.43 -13.64
C ASP A 112 24.46 -0.04 -12.82
N PRO A 113 23.29 -0.64 -13.15
CA PRO A 113 22.03 -0.27 -12.53
C PRO A 113 21.88 -1.00 -11.19
N SER A 114 21.27 -0.32 -10.21
CA SER A 114 21.02 -0.87 -8.88
C SER A 114 19.52 -0.88 -8.59
N TYR A 115 18.95 -2.08 -8.42
CA TYR A 115 17.55 -2.21 -8.04
C TYR A 115 17.28 -1.67 -6.62
N GLN A 116 18.30 -1.52 -5.77
CA GLN A 116 18.16 -0.96 -4.41
C GLN A 116 17.74 0.52 -4.45
N GLU A 117 18.24 1.30 -5.41
CA GLU A 117 17.84 2.70 -5.60
C GLU A 117 16.36 2.79 -5.99
N MET A 118 15.96 1.96 -6.96
CA MET A 118 14.57 1.88 -7.43
C MET A 118 13.62 1.38 -6.34
N LEU A 119 14.02 0.35 -5.59
CA LEU A 119 13.27 -0.19 -4.45
C LEU A 119 13.08 0.88 -3.37
N GLY A 120 14.13 1.63 -3.03
CA GLY A 120 14.05 2.75 -2.08
C GLY A 120 13.07 3.84 -2.53
N ALA A 121 13.10 4.21 -3.81
CA ALA A 121 12.16 5.15 -4.39
C ALA A 121 10.71 4.64 -4.30
N ALA A 122 10.48 3.36 -4.62
CA ALA A 122 9.16 2.76 -4.53
C ALA A 122 8.63 2.61 -3.12
N MET A 123 9.48 2.23 -2.16
CA MET A 123 9.12 2.24 -0.73
C MET A 123 8.69 3.64 -0.28
N GLY A 124 9.39 4.68 -0.75
CA GLY A 124 9.00 6.08 -0.52
C GLY A 124 7.67 6.45 -1.16
N PHE A 125 7.41 6.02 -2.39
CA PHE A 125 6.13 6.23 -3.09
C PHE A 125 4.96 5.57 -2.34
N PHE A 126 5.05 4.26 -2.10
CA PHE A 126 4.00 3.49 -1.44
C PHE A 126 3.76 3.95 0.00
N GLY A 127 4.81 4.35 0.72
CA GLY A 127 4.70 4.92 2.06
C GLY A 127 3.88 6.22 2.13
N ARG A 128 3.61 6.90 1.01
CA ARG A 128 2.70 8.07 0.97
C ARG A 128 1.23 7.69 1.10
N TYR A 129 0.89 6.43 0.83
CA TYR A 129 -0.49 5.95 0.77
C TYR A 129 -0.94 5.17 2.01
N THR A 130 0.00 4.76 2.86
CA THR A 130 -0.28 3.95 4.04
C THR A 130 0.49 4.46 5.24
N HIS A 131 -0.13 4.39 6.43
CA HIS A 131 0.55 4.65 7.70
C HIS A 131 1.29 3.40 8.21
N ILE A 132 0.94 2.22 7.71
CA ILE A 132 1.68 0.98 7.95
C ILE A 132 2.87 0.99 7.00
N ARG A 133 4.07 0.77 7.55
CA ARG A 133 5.30 0.68 6.77
C ARG A 133 5.19 -0.50 5.77
N PRO A 134 5.38 -0.27 4.46
CA PRO A 134 5.44 -1.36 3.50
C PRO A 134 6.55 -2.35 3.87
N GLU A 135 6.30 -3.64 3.62
CA GLU A 135 7.25 -4.72 3.89
C GLU A 135 7.96 -5.14 2.62
N THR A 136 9.18 -5.66 2.75
CA THR A 136 9.92 -6.23 1.62
C THR A 136 10.12 -7.73 1.82
N VAL A 137 9.76 -8.53 0.81
CA VAL A 137 9.95 -9.98 0.82
C VAL A 137 10.88 -10.36 -0.33
N SER A 138 12.00 -11.01 -0.01
CA SER A 138 12.92 -11.52 -1.03
C SER A 138 12.44 -12.88 -1.53
N GLN A 139 12.32 -13.04 -2.85
CA GLN A 139 12.09 -14.34 -3.47
C GLN A 139 13.41 -14.95 -3.94
N GLU A 140 13.66 -16.20 -3.56
CA GLU A 140 14.88 -16.92 -3.95
C GLU A 140 15.02 -16.95 -5.49
N GLY A 141 16.06 -16.28 -6.00
CA GLY A 141 16.38 -16.22 -7.43
C GLY A 141 15.45 -15.36 -8.30
N LYS A 142 14.47 -14.64 -7.74
CA LYS A 142 13.44 -13.94 -8.54
C LYS A 142 13.33 -12.43 -8.33
N GLY A 143 13.78 -11.87 -7.21
CA GLY A 143 13.73 -10.44 -6.93
C GLY A 143 13.29 -10.11 -5.50
N ILE A 144 12.89 -8.87 -5.27
CA ILE A 144 12.27 -8.40 -4.03
C ILE A 144 10.89 -7.83 -4.35
N ASP A 145 9.90 -8.23 -3.57
CA ASP A 145 8.55 -7.68 -3.61
C ASP A 145 8.32 -6.70 -2.48
N ILE A 146 7.48 -5.70 -2.73
CA ILE A 146 6.91 -4.81 -1.71
C ILE A 146 5.48 -5.26 -1.42
N LEU A 147 5.17 -5.44 -0.13
CA LEU A 147 3.85 -5.80 0.35
C LEU A 147 3.24 -4.66 1.18
N ILE A 148 1.92 -4.48 1.04
CA ILE A 148 1.09 -3.67 1.93
C ILE A 148 -0.05 -4.55 2.41
N ASN A 149 -0.22 -4.69 3.72
CA ASN A 149 -1.25 -5.55 4.33
C ASN A 149 -1.24 -6.99 3.77
N GLY A 150 -0.05 -7.55 3.55
CA GLY A 150 0.11 -8.90 3.00
C GLY A 150 -0.14 -9.02 1.48
N VAL A 151 -0.52 -7.94 0.80
CA VAL A 151 -0.74 -7.92 -0.66
C VAL A 151 0.49 -7.36 -1.36
N GLU A 152 1.01 -8.08 -2.35
CA GLU A 152 2.08 -7.62 -3.22
C GLU A 152 1.62 -6.41 -4.05
N VAL A 153 2.31 -5.28 -3.91
CA VAL A 153 2.03 -4.05 -4.67
C VAL A 153 3.10 -3.72 -5.71
N GLY A 154 4.23 -4.44 -5.69
CA GLY A 154 5.24 -4.31 -6.73
C GLY A 154 6.42 -5.26 -6.56
N SER A 155 7.09 -5.57 -7.67
CA SER A 155 8.27 -6.45 -7.73
C SER A 155 9.44 -5.71 -8.35
N TYR A 156 10.64 -5.99 -7.87
CA TYR A 156 11.88 -5.33 -8.26
C TYR A 156 12.99 -6.34 -8.41
N GLY A 157 13.83 -6.15 -9.41
CA GLY A 157 14.97 -7.02 -9.60
C GLY A 157 15.86 -6.58 -10.72
N ILE A 158 16.76 -7.47 -11.09
CA ILE A 158 17.67 -7.30 -12.20
C ILE A 158 17.56 -8.52 -13.11
N ARG A 159 17.52 -8.28 -14.41
CA ARG A 159 17.52 -9.32 -15.43
C ARG A 159 18.64 -9.11 -16.41
N GLU A 160 19.02 -10.23 -17.02
CA GLU A 160 19.93 -10.27 -18.14
C GLU A 160 19.35 -11.23 -19.20
N TYR A 161 19.37 -10.80 -20.46
CA TYR A 161 18.92 -11.60 -21.58
C TYR A 161 19.63 -11.16 -22.86
N GLN A 162 20.21 -12.12 -23.58
CA GLN A 162 20.90 -11.88 -24.85
C GLN A 162 21.93 -10.72 -24.81
N GLY A 163 22.66 -10.60 -23.69
CA GLY A 163 23.67 -9.55 -23.50
C GLY A 163 23.13 -8.17 -23.11
N MET A 164 21.82 -8.02 -22.98
CA MET A 164 21.19 -6.84 -22.37
C MET A 164 21.00 -7.09 -20.87
N ARG A 165 21.26 -6.08 -20.04
CA ARG A 165 21.06 -6.11 -18.58
C ARG A 165 20.25 -4.90 -18.17
N TRP A 166 19.23 -5.09 -17.35
CA TRP A 166 18.38 -4.01 -16.87
C TRP A 166 17.83 -4.32 -15.47
N VAL A 167 17.56 -3.26 -14.72
CA VAL A 167 16.74 -3.32 -13.51
C VAL A 167 15.29 -3.04 -13.91
N TYR A 168 14.37 -3.80 -13.35
CA TYR A 168 12.93 -3.64 -13.54
C TYR A 168 12.25 -3.33 -12.21
N GLY A 169 11.11 -2.65 -12.27
CA GLY A 169 10.30 -2.35 -11.09
C GLY A 169 8.87 -1.94 -11.41
N THR A 170 7.99 -2.14 -10.44
CA THR A 170 6.62 -1.60 -10.48
C THR A 170 6.61 -0.18 -9.92
N GLY A 171 6.15 0.81 -10.67
CA GLY A 171 5.87 2.14 -10.11
C GLY A 171 4.55 2.16 -9.34
N CYS A 172 3.49 1.59 -9.92
CA CYS A 172 2.17 1.44 -9.30
C CYS A 172 1.33 0.47 -10.14
N ALA A 173 0.57 -0.43 -9.53
CA ALA A 173 -0.39 -1.29 -10.22
C ALA A 173 -1.80 -1.05 -9.67
N GLU A 174 -2.75 -0.67 -10.51
CA GLU A 174 -4.15 -0.50 -10.15
C GLU A 174 -5.01 -1.54 -10.88
N PRO A 175 -5.96 -2.20 -10.19
CA PRO A 175 -6.52 -1.83 -8.88
C PRO A 175 -5.77 -2.36 -7.65
N ARG A 176 -4.65 -3.06 -7.82
CA ARG A 176 -3.99 -3.82 -6.74
C ARG A 176 -3.55 -2.96 -5.55
N LEU A 177 -2.98 -1.77 -5.79
CA LEU A 177 -2.65 -0.85 -4.69
C LEU A 177 -3.91 -0.40 -3.93
N SER A 178 -4.97 0.00 -4.63
CA SER A 178 -6.26 0.30 -3.98
C SER A 178 -6.82 -0.87 -3.17
N GLN A 179 -6.68 -2.11 -3.63
CA GLN A 179 -7.10 -3.31 -2.90
C GLN A 179 -6.27 -3.51 -1.64
N ALA A 180 -4.95 -3.42 -1.73
CA ALA A 180 -4.05 -3.54 -0.58
C ALA A 180 -4.38 -2.49 0.50
N LEU A 181 -4.63 -1.24 0.10
CA LEU A 181 -5.00 -0.15 1.02
C LEU A 181 -6.40 -0.33 1.63
N ALA A 182 -7.32 -1.00 0.94
CA ALA A 182 -8.65 -1.28 1.48
C ALA A 182 -8.62 -2.29 2.63
N LEU A 183 -7.57 -3.11 2.72
CA LEU A 183 -7.32 -4.04 3.83
C LEU A 183 -6.74 -3.34 5.06
N THR A 184 -6.33 -2.07 4.97
CA THR A 184 -5.85 -1.34 6.13
C THR A 184 -6.97 -1.28 7.16
N PRO A 185 -6.74 -1.75 8.40
CA PRO A 185 -7.71 -1.65 9.47
C PRO A 185 -8.23 -0.21 9.55
N ARG A 186 -9.55 -0.03 9.68
CA ARG A 186 -10.13 1.30 9.82
C ARG A 186 -9.77 1.84 11.20
N GLY A 187 -8.64 2.51 11.32
CA GLY A 187 -8.16 3.14 12.55
C GLY A 187 -6.66 3.35 12.48
N TYR A 188 -6.13 4.14 13.40
CA TYR A 188 -4.69 4.27 13.60
C TYR A 188 -4.15 3.23 14.60
N HIS A 189 -5.03 2.33 15.06
CA HIS A 189 -4.70 1.28 16.01
C HIS A 189 -4.24 0.01 15.31
N LEU A 190 -3.13 -0.57 15.79
CA LEU A 190 -2.61 -1.84 15.29
C LEU A 190 -3.34 -3.03 15.93
N ALA A 191 -3.79 -2.88 17.17
CA ALA A 191 -4.65 -3.85 17.83
C ALA A 191 -6.08 -3.84 17.24
N ASP A 192 -6.67 -5.02 17.11
CA ASP A 192 -8.10 -5.17 16.84
C ASP A 192 -8.88 -4.83 18.12
N ILE A 193 -9.42 -3.61 18.18
CA ILE A 193 -10.12 -3.09 19.35
C ILE A 193 -11.63 -3.12 19.07
N PRO A 194 -12.42 -3.89 19.85
CA PRO A 194 -13.86 -3.95 19.67
C PRO A 194 -14.52 -2.60 19.92
N ARG A 195 -15.41 -2.20 19.00
CA ARG A 195 -16.22 -0.99 19.18
C ARG A 195 -17.20 -1.11 20.34
N GLY A 196 -17.18 -0.12 21.22
CA GLY A 196 -18.13 0.12 22.28
C GLY A 196 -19.35 0.91 21.84
N ASN A 197 -20.37 0.93 22.70
CA ASN A 197 -21.61 1.66 22.47
C ASN A 197 -21.55 3.00 23.22
N LEU A 198 -21.67 4.12 22.51
CA LEU A 198 -21.65 5.45 23.13
C LEU A 198 -22.74 5.57 24.21
N GLY A 199 -22.39 6.13 25.37
CA GLY A 199 -23.26 6.20 26.54
C GLY A 199 -23.22 4.98 27.46
N TYR A 200 -22.46 3.93 27.09
CA TYR A 200 -22.26 2.72 27.89
C TYR A 200 -20.80 2.54 28.29
N GLN A 201 -20.55 1.72 29.33
CA GLN A 201 -19.21 1.40 29.80
C GLN A 201 -18.31 0.85 28.69
N SER A 202 -18.86 0.11 27.72
CA SER A 202 -18.07 -0.48 26.63
C SER A 202 -17.37 0.56 25.76
N LYS A 203 -17.90 1.79 25.65
CA LYS A 203 -17.20 2.87 24.93
C LYS A 203 -16.00 3.37 25.71
N ILE A 204 -16.10 3.51 27.03
CA ILE A 204 -14.95 3.87 27.89
C ILE A 204 -13.84 2.79 27.79
N GLU A 205 -14.23 1.51 27.70
CA GLU A 205 -13.28 0.41 27.52
C GLU A 205 -12.60 0.40 26.15
N GLU A 206 -13.31 0.77 25.07
CA GLU A 206 -12.74 0.95 23.72
C GLU A 206 -11.65 2.04 23.75
N GLU A 207 -11.98 3.26 24.15
CA GLU A 207 -11.05 4.40 24.15
C GLU A 207 -9.81 4.13 25.04
N LEU A 208 -9.99 3.43 26.16
CA LEU A 208 -8.87 3.05 27.04
C LEU A 208 -7.92 2.06 26.34
N ARG A 209 -8.44 1.11 25.57
CA ARG A 209 -7.62 0.17 24.79
C ARG A 209 -6.94 0.87 23.63
N GLU A 210 -7.61 1.83 22.99
CA GLU A 210 -7.05 2.68 21.94
C GLU A 210 -5.87 3.49 22.47
N PHE A 211 -6.01 4.09 23.65
CA PHE A 211 -4.91 4.76 24.35
C PHE A 211 -3.73 3.81 24.66
N GLN A 212 -4.01 2.61 25.16
CA GLN A 212 -2.97 1.61 25.46
C GLN A 212 -2.22 1.17 24.21
N ASP A 213 -2.94 0.93 23.12
CA ASP A 213 -2.36 0.60 21.82
C ASP A 213 -1.49 1.75 21.31
N ALA A 214 -1.93 3.01 21.45
CA ALA A 214 -1.13 4.18 21.09
C ALA A 214 0.19 4.31 21.87
N LEU A 215 0.20 3.90 23.16
CA LEU A 215 1.43 3.83 23.95
C LEU A 215 2.37 2.71 23.46
N VAL A 216 1.83 1.54 23.12
CA VAL A 216 2.60 0.42 22.55
C VAL A 216 3.21 0.81 21.20
N GLN A 217 2.50 1.60 20.40
CA GLN A 217 2.97 2.15 19.13
C GLN A 217 4.00 3.29 19.30
N GLU A 218 4.32 3.71 20.52
CA GLU A 218 5.18 4.87 20.81
C GLU A 218 4.73 6.16 20.09
N ASN A 219 3.41 6.35 19.91
CA ASN A 219 2.83 7.51 19.24
C ASN A 219 2.20 8.48 20.26
N PRO A 220 2.95 9.49 20.74
CA PRO A 220 2.48 10.36 21.82
C PRO A 220 1.32 11.26 21.39
N VAL A 221 1.20 11.61 20.11
CA VAL A 221 0.10 12.47 19.63
C VAL A 221 -1.21 11.68 19.66
N MET A 222 -1.20 10.45 19.13
CA MET A 222 -2.35 9.57 19.16
C MET A 222 -2.77 9.27 20.60
N ALA A 223 -1.82 8.94 21.48
CA ALA A 223 -2.12 8.71 22.89
C ALA A 223 -2.82 9.90 23.57
N LEU A 224 -2.45 11.14 23.23
CA LEU A 224 -3.13 12.32 23.75
C LEU A 224 -4.54 12.52 23.16
N THR A 225 -4.73 12.17 21.89
CA THR A 225 -6.06 12.16 21.26
C THR A 225 -6.98 11.15 21.94
N GLU A 226 -6.52 9.91 22.14
CA GLU A 226 -7.35 8.88 22.80
C GLU A 226 -7.67 9.22 24.25
N LEU A 227 -6.79 9.96 24.96
CA LEU A 227 -7.13 10.50 26.28
C LEU A 227 -8.24 11.55 26.22
N SER A 228 -8.30 12.35 25.16
CA SER A 228 -9.40 13.30 24.93
C SER A 228 -10.70 12.56 24.64
N ASP A 229 -10.65 11.51 23.82
CA ASP A 229 -11.84 10.74 23.45
C ASP A 229 -12.37 9.90 24.62
N LEU A 230 -11.47 9.40 25.49
CA LEU A 230 -11.84 8.78 26.77
C LEU A 230 -12.63 9.73 27.67
N ILE A 231 -12.27 11.02 27.72
CA ILE A 231 -13.05 12.04 28.45
C ILE A 231 -14.46 12.16 27.84
N GLY A 232 -14.55 12.24 26.51
CA GLY A 232 -15.83 12.28 25.79
C GLY A 232 -16.70 11.05 26.06
N ALA A 233 -16.11 9.86 26.11
CA ALA A 233 -16.81 8.62 26.45
C ALA A 233 -17.36 8.63 27.89
N ILE A 234 -16.60 9.16 28.86
CA ILE A 234 -17.05 9.34 30.24
C ILE A 234 -18.21 10.34 30.31
N GLU A 235 -18.11 11.47 29.61
CA GLU A 235 -19.19 12.46 29.56
C GLU A 235 -20.48 11.87 29.00
N ALA A 236 -20.39 11.13 27.89
CA ALA A 236 -21.54 10.45 27.30
C ALA A 236 -22.15 9.43 28.27
N TYR A 237 -21.32 8.66 28.98
CA TYR A 237 -21.79 7.72 30.00
C TYR A 237 -22.56 8.42 31.12
N LEU A 238 -22.05 9.54 31.63
CA LEU A 238 -22.72 10.33 32.65
C LEU A 238 -24.05 10.88 32.15
N GLN A 239 -24.10 11.42 30.94
CA GLN A 239 -25.35 11.95 30.36
C GLN A 239 -26.43 10.87 30.24
N CYS A 240 -26.06 9.65 29.84
CA CYS A 240 -27.01 8.55 29.68
C CYS A 240 -27.45 7.91 31.00
N ASN A 241 -26.55 7.75 31.97
CA ASN A 241 -26.81 6.93 33.17
C ASN A 241 -26.96 7.75 34.46
N HIS A 242 -26.38 8.95 34.51
CA HIS A 242 -26.37 9.83 35.67
C HIS A 242 -26.57 11.31 35.26
N PRO A 243 -27.71 11.67 34.62
CA PRO A 243 -27.89 12.97 33.98
C PRO A 243 -27.80 14.17 34.93
N SER A 244 -27.90 13.96 36.24
CA SER A 244 -27.71 15.00 37.27
C SER A 244 -26.26 15.19 37.70
N ILE A 245 -25.32 14.38 37.18
CA ILE A 245 -23.90 14.38 37.53
C ILE A 245 -23.11 14.75 36.27
N THR A 246 -22.25 15.76 36.39
CA THR A 246 -21.34 16.18 35.30
C THR A 246 -19.92 15.71 35.56
N LEU A 247 -19.08 15.76 34.53
CA LEU A 247 -17.65 15.51 34.67
C LEU A 247 -17.01 16.47 35.70
N GLU A 248 -17.43 17.74 35.74
CA GLU A 248 -16.94 18.70 36.74
C GLU A 248 -17.29 18.28 38.18
N ASN A 249 -18.42 17.60 38.39
CA ASN A 249 -18.73 17.04 39.71
C ASN A 249 -17.73 15.94 40.10
N LEU A 250 -17.34 15.07 39.15
CA LEU A 250 -16.31 14.05 39.39
C LEU A 250 -14.95 14.70 39.68
N LEU A 251 -14.56 15.70 38.90
CA LEU A 251 -13.31 16.45 39.12
C LEU A 251 -13.29 17.18 40.46
N THR A 252 -14.42 17.72 40.89
CA THR A 252 -14.57 18.33 42.22
C THR A 252 -14.34 17.29 43.30
N MET A 253 -14.93 16.11 43.17
CA MET A 253 -14.75 15.01 44.11
C MET A 253 -13.31 14.48 44.15
N ASP A 254 -12.65 14.37 43.00
CA ASP A 254 -11.23 14.03 42.92
C ASP A 254 -10.36 15.03 43.70
N LYS A 255 -10.55 16.34 43.49
CA LYS A 255 -9.83 17.39 44.23
C LYS A 255 -10.09 17.33 45.73
N THR A 256 -11.31 17.01 46.16
CA THR A 256 -11.67 16.85 47.57
C THR A 256 -10.98 15.63 48.18
N THR A 257 -10.97 14.50 47.48
CA THR A 257 -10.37 13.24 47.97
C THR A 257 -8.85 13.20 47.85
N ALA A 258 -8.24 13.96 46.93
CA ALA A 258 -6.79 14.11 46.81
C ALA A 258 -6.13 14.58 48.13
N ARG A 259 -6.86 15.35 48.96
CA ARG A 259 -6.43 15.74 50.31
C ARG A 259 -6.41 14.55 51.28
N ALA A 260 -7.31 13.58 51.14
CA ALA A 260 -7.34 12.37 51.93
C ALA A 260 -6.19 11.41 51.56
N PHE A 261 -5.86 11.31 50.27
CA PHE A 261 -4.74 10.49 49.80
C PHE A 261 -3.37 11.04 50.21
N LYS A 262 -3.17 12.36 50.19
CA LYS A 262 -1.90 12.98 50.64
C LYS A 262 -1.68 12.93 52.16
N ASN A 263 -2.75 12.84 52.95
CA ASN A 263 -2.67 12.87 54.42
C ASN A 263 -2.80 11.48 55.09
N GLY A 264 -2.86 10.40 54.32
CA GLY A 264 -2.77 9.02 54.82
C GLY A 264 -3.95 8.55 55.70
N ARG A 265 -5.05 9.31 55.80
CA ARG A 265 -6.23 8.93 56.57
C ARG A 265 -7.39 8.63 55.62
N ARG A 266 -7.71 7.35 55.48
CA ARG A 266 -8.98 6.87 54.94
C ARG A 266 -9.94 6.74 56.12
N ASN A 267 -10.97 7.59 56.17
CA ASN A 267 -12.21 7.28 56.87
C ASN A 267 -13.25 6.94 55.82
#